data_AF-A0A950XIB1-F1
#
_entry.id   AF-A0A950XIB1-F1
#
_cell.length_a   1.000
_cell.length_b   1.000
_cell.length_c   1.000
_cell.angle_alpha   90.00
_cell.angle_beta   90.00
_cell.angle_gamma   90.00
#
_symmetry.space_group_name_H-M   'P 1'
#
loop_
_entity.id
_entity.type
_entity.pdbx_description
1 polymer ?
#
loop_
_entity_poly.entity_id
_entity_poly.type
_entity_poly.pdbx_seq_one_letter_code
_entity_poly.pdbx_strand_id
1 'polypeptide(L)'
;AAFALVVATRLFAGELAGYFRAGAAASGAAFSLSLALVGAGQLIGLTVGMAIFAGLFIAWGIATPSLTALHPAAGAAADVATAVWAHQVRFIGAGAIGVAALWSLGRLARPVALGVASSLAAARARQSAEQLPRTERDLPIGIVTLVSVACLVPLALLLWSFLRGGPLDPIAAPMTLAALLYVVVAGFFVAAACGYMAGLIGSSNSPVSGLAILSVIGAALIVLAVGHGLGHVAVLPMIAYALLVTAVLLCVATISNDNLQDLKTGQLVDATPWRQQVALVLGVVVGALVIPPILDLLNHAYGFGGVKGLPAPQATLISALAKGVIGGLLDWHLIEIGALVGAVIVAVDELLRRRNLALPPLAVGLGIYLPISTTAPVVLGAILGWAYNRWASRQSDADRAKQLGILVASGLIVGESLFGVVLAGIIVFSGNAAPLALVGDSFAPVANVIGTIFFIVAIGGLFRLCRTLALSPRWR
;
A
#
# COMPACT_ATOMS: atom_id res chain seq x y z
N ALA A 1 -6.03 -19.16 6.93
CA ALA A 1 -5.14 -20.29 7.29
C ALA A 1 -5.56 -21.58 6.60
N ALA A 2 -6.60 -22.30 7.07
CA ALA A 2 -6.91 -23.65 6.58
C ALA A 2 -7.12 -23.75 5.06
N PHE A 3 -7.87 -22.83 4.44
CA PHE A 3 -8.04 -22.80 2.99
C PHE A 3 -6.71 -22.66 2.25
N ALA A 4 -5.87 -21.70 2.67
CA ALA A 4 -4.55 -21.46 2.08
C ALA A 4 -3.59 -22.66 2.27
N LEU A 5 -3.72 -23.41 3.37
CA LEU A 5 -2.97 -24.65 3.57
C LEU A 5 -3.35 -25.71 2.52
N VAL A 6 -4.64 -25.90 2.25
CA VAL A 6 -5.10 -26.86 1.22
C VAL A 6 -4.75 -26.40 -0.19
N VAL A 7 -4.69 -25.08 -0.43
CA VAL A 7 -4.12 -24.54 -1.68
C VAL A 7 -2.62 -24.87 -1.78
N ALA A 8 -1.85 -24.74 -0.70
CA ALA A 8 -0.43 -25.07 -0.68
C ALA A 8 -0.14 -26.56 -0.97
N THR A 9 -1.11 -27.46 -0.70
CA THR A 9 -1.02 -28.87 -1.09
C THR A 9 -1.39 -29.17 -2.53
N ARG A 10 -1.79 -28.15 -3.31
CA ARG A 10 -2.32 -28.24 -4.68
C ARG A 10 -3.64 -29.02 -4.82
N LEU A 11 -4.27 -29.40 -3.72
CA LEU A 11 -5.60 -30.02 -3.74
C LEU A 11 -6.67 -29.01 -4.16
N PHE A 12 -6.51 -27.74 -3.77
CA PHE A 12 -7.29 -26.63 -4.28
C PHE A 12 -6.43 -25.76 -5.19
N ALA A 13 -7.04 -25.20 -6.23
CA ALA A 13 -6.39 -24.17 -7.01
C ALA A 13 -6.18 -22.90 -6.17
N GLY A 14 -5.04 -22.23 -6.34
CA GLY A 14 -4.79 -20.90 -5.75
C GLY A 14 -5.25 -19.76 -6.64
N GLU A 15 -5.35 -20.01 -7.95
CA GLU A 15 -5.76 -19.03 -8.95
C GLU A 15 -6.54 -19.73 -10.07
N LEU A 16 -7.62 -19.10 -10.51
CA LEU A 16 -8.36 -19.46 -11.71
C LEU A 16 -8.02 -18.44 -12.79
N ALA A 17 -7.61 -18.89 -13.96
CA ALA A 17 -7.30 -17.99 -15.07
C ALA A 17 -7.85 -18.53 -16.39
N GLY A 18 -8.34 -17.62 -17.23
CA GLY A 18 -8.84 -17.90 -18.57
C GLY A 18 -8.44 -16.78 -19.51
N TYR A 19 -7.71 -17.13 -20.57
CA TYR A 19 -7.25 -16.20 -21.60
C TYR A 19 -7.79 -16.62 -22.96
N PHE A 20 -8.12 -15.65 -23.79
CA PHE A 20 -8.75 -15.87 -25.08
C PHE A 20 -8.20 -14.91 -26.14
N ARG A 21 -8.37 -15.30 -27.40
CA ARG A 21 -8.10 -14.46 -28.57
C ARG A 21 -9.42 -14.13 -29.27
N ALA A 22 -9.51 -12.91 -29.77
CA ALA A 22 -10.57 -12.45 -30.66
C ALA A 22 -9.91 -11.80 -31.88
N GLY A 23 -9.68 -12.59 -32.93
CA GLY A 23 -8.84 -12.19 -34.05
C GLY A 23 -7.39 -11.92 -33.61
N ALA A 24 -6.88 -10.72 -33.89
CA ALA A 24 -5.55 -10.29 -33.48
C ALA A 24 -5.46 -9.87 -32.00
N ALA A 25 -6.60 -9.57 -31.36
CA ALA A 25 -6.64 -9.17 -29.96
C ALA A 25 -6.50 -10.38 -29.03
N ALA A 26 -5.77 -10.22 -27.93
CA ALA A 26 -5.70 -11.17 -26.83
C ALA A 26 -6.07 -10.47 -25.52
N SER A 27 -6.86 -11.15 -24.69
CA SER A 27 -7.17 -10.70 -23.33
C SER A 27 -7.48 -11.91 -22.43
N GLY A 28 -7.79 -11.67 -21.17
CA GLY A 28 -8.18 -12.71 -20.24
C GLY A 28 -8.73 -12.17 -18.94
N ALA A 29 -9.12 -13.10 -18.08
CA ALA A 29 -9.54 -12.87 -16.72
C ALA A 29 -8.84 -13.87 -15.82
N ALA A 30 -8.45 -13.43 -14.63
CA ALA A 30 -7.97 -14.31 -13.58
C ALA A 30 -8.54 -13.90 -12.22
N PHE A 31 -8.56 -14.84 -11.29
CA PHE A 31 -9.13 -14.69 -9.97
C PHE A 31 -8.38 -15.58 -8.97
N SER A 32 -7.66 -14.96 -8.04
CA SER A 32 -7.02 -15.68 -6.94
C SER A 32 -8.06 -16.09 -5.90
N LEU A 33 -8.05 -17.36 -5.50
CA LEU A 33 -8.93 -17.90 -4.46
C LEU A 33 -8.38 -17.53 -3.06
N SER A 34 -8.21 -16.23 -2.80
CA SER A 34 -7.69 -15.69 -1.55
C SER A 34 -8.81 -15.10 -0.69
N LEU A 35 -8.97 -15.62 0.53
CA LEU A 35 -9.92 -15.09 1.49
C LEU A 35 -9.43 -13.76 2.08
N ALA A 36 -8.10 -13.58 2.18
CA ALA A 36 -7.51 -12.30 2.56
C ALA A 36 -7.86 -11.19 1.58
N LEU A 37 -7.77 -11.42 0.27
CA LEU A 37 -8.12 -10.40 -0.73
C LEU A 37 -9.61 -10.04 -0.70
N VAL A 38 -10.49 -11.03 -0.47
CA VAL A 38 -11.92 -10.77 -0.23
C VAL A 38 -12.13 -9.96 1.04
N GLY A 39 -11.44 -10.29 2.13
CA GLY A 39 -11.46 -9.51 3.38
C GLY A 39 -10.99 -8.07 3.17
N ALA A 40 -9.87 -7.87 2.46
CA ALA A 40 -9.35 -6.55 2.12
C ALA A 40 -10.36 -5.74 1.30
N GLY A 41 -11.01 -6.37 0.32
CA GLY A 41 -12.11 -5.79 -0.45
C GLY A 41 -13.26 -5.29 0.42
N GLN A 42 -13.68 -6.11 1.38
CA GLN A 42 -14.74 -5.75 2.31
C GLN A 42 -14.38 -4.53 3.18
N LEU A 43 -13.11 -4.40 3.58
CA LEU A 43 -12.64 -3.27 4.39
C LEU A 43 -12.52 -1.96 3.61
N ILE A 44 -12.10 -1.98 2.34
CA ILE A 44 -11.98 -0.75 1.53
C ILE A 44 -13.34 -0.20 1.07
N GLY A 45 -14.38 -1.04 1.07
CA GLY A 45 -15.76 -0.66 0.75
C GLY A 45 -16.07 -0.50 -0.74
N LEU A 46 -17.37 -0.33 -1.05
CA LEU A 46 -17.89 -0.39 -2.41
C LEU A 46 -17.32 0.69 -3.32
N THR A 47 -17.22 1.94 -2.84
CA THR A 47 -16.76 3.08 -3.64
C THR A 47 -15.36 2.84 -4.20
N VAL A 48 -14.44 2.37 -3.34
CA VAL A 48 -13.06 2.05 -3.76
C VAL A 48 -13.04 0.78 -4.61
N GLY A 49 -13.81 -0.25 -4.25
CA GLY A 49 -13.92 -1.48 -5.04
C GLY A 49 -14.41 -1.25 -6.47
N MET A 50 -15.42 -0.40 -6.66
CA MET A 50 -15.93 -0.06 -8.00
C MET A 50 -14.94 0.79 -8.81
N ALA A 51 -14.14 1.63 -8.15
CA ALA A 51 -13.04 2.32 -8.81
C ALA A 51 -11.93 1.34 -9.27
N ILE A 52 -11.57 0.37 -8.44
CA ILE A 52 -10.64 -0.72 -8.84
C ILE A 52 -11.22 -1.51 -10.01
N PHE A 53 -12.53 -1.81 -9.98
CA PHE A 53 -13.21 -2.50 -11.09
C PHE A 53 -13.18 -1.69 -12.39
N ALA A 54 -13.39 -0.38 -12.33
CA ALA A 54 -13.25 0.48 -13.50
C ALA A 54 -11.82 0.42 -14.06
N GLY A 55 -10.81 0.44 -13.19
CA GLY A 55 -9.41 0.28 -13.59
C GLY A 55 -9.13 -1.08 -14.23
N LEU A 56 -9.70 -2.15 -13.66
CA LEU A 56 -9.60 -3.51 -14.20
C LEU A 56 -10.18 -3.60 -15.62
N PHE A 57 -11.35 -2.98 -15.83
CA PHE A 57 -12.00 -2.93 -17.13
C PHE A 57 -11.18 -2.11 -18.14
N ILE A 58 -10.58 -0.98 -17.71
CA ILE A 58 -9.66 -0.22 -18.55
C ILE A 58 -8.45 -1.06 -18.94
N ALA A 59 -7.82 -1.78 -18.00
CA ALA A 59 -6.64 -2.58 -18.28
C ALA A 59 -6.92 -3.79 -19.17
N TRP A 60 -7.86 -4.65 -18.78
CA TRP A 60 -8.07 -5.96 -19.40
C TRP A 60 -9.23 -5.96 -20.41
N GLY A 61 -10.23 -5.11 -20.23
CA GLY A 61 -11.34 -4.96 -21.18
C GLY A 61 -10.98 -4.09 -22.39
N ILE A 62 -10.12 -3.08 -22.21
CA ILE A 62 -9.81 -2.07 -23.25
C ILE A 62 -8.34 -2.12 -23.65
N ALA A 63 -7.42 -1.75 -22.76
CA ALA A 63 -6.02 -1.48 -23.11
C ALA A 63 -5.28 -2.72 -23.62
N THR A 64 -5.37 -3.86 -22.91
CA THR A 64 -4.71 -5.12 -23.31
C THR A 64 -5.18 -5.64 -24.67
N PRO A 65 -6.49 -5.81 -24.94
CA PRO A 65 -6.94 -6.25 -26.26
C PRO A 65 -6.64 -5.24 -27.37
N SER A 66 -6.66 -3.93 -27.07
CA SER A 66 -6.36 -2.89 -28.06
C SER A 66 -4.88 -2.89 -28.46
N LEU A 67 -3.96 -2.95 -27.47
CA LEU A 67 -2.52 -2.97 -27.72
C LEU A 67 -2.06 -4.27 -28.39
N THR A 68 -2.66 -5.41 -28.02
CA THR A 68 -2.39 -6.69 -28.69
C THR A 68 -2.92 -6.73 -30.13
N ALA A 69 -4.03 -6.05 -30.42
CA ALA A 69 -4.54 -5.92 -31.79
C ALA A 69 -3.69 -4.97 -32.64
N LEU A 70 -3.16 -3.89 -32.06
CA LEU A 70 -2.28 -2.94 -32.74
C LEU A 70 -0.90 -3.54 -33.06
N HIS A 71 -0.40 -4.41 -32.18
CA HIS A 71 0.88 -5.11 -32.35
C HIS A 71 0.68 -6.63 -32.20
N PRO A 72 0.11 -7.30 -33.21
CA PRO A 72 -0.19 -8.72 -33.13
C PRO A 72 1.06 -9.56 -32.91
N ALA A 73 1.04 -10.41 -31.88
CA ALA A 73 2.09 -11.37 -31.59
C ALA A 73 1.55 -12.81 -31.71
N ALA A 74 2.40 -13.73 -32.19
CA ALA A 74 2.12 -15.16 -32.17
C ALA A 74 2.27 -15.75 -30.75
N GLY A 75 1.72 -16.95 -30.52
CA GLY A 75 1.82 -17.65 -29.23
C GLY A 75 0.49 -17.77 -28.46
N ALA A 76 0.53 -18.34 -27.27
CA ALA A 76 -0.66 -18.53 -26.45
C ALA A 76 -1.29 -17.18 -26.04
N ALA A 77 -2.62 -17.14 -25.91
CA ALA A 77 -3.35 -15.93 -25.51
C ALA A 77 -2.86 -15.40 -24.15
N ALA A 78 -2.57 -16.32 -23.22
CA ALA A 78 -2.08 -16.01 -21.88
C ALA A 78 -0.74 -15.26 -21.91
N ASP A 79 0.22 -15.76 -22.69
CA ASP A 79 1.56 -15.18 -22.78
C ASP A 79 1.50 -13.78 -23.39
N VAL A 80 0.77 -13.64 -24.50
CA VAL A 80 0.67 -12.36 -25.22
C VAL A 80 -0.06 -11.31 -24.38
N ALA A 81 -1.23 -11.64 -23.82
CA ALA A 81 -2.00 -10.70 -23.01
C ALA A 81 -1.23 -10.28 -21.74
N THR A 82 -0.60 -11.24 -21.05
CA THR A 82 0.16 -10.96 -19.83
C THR A 82 1.42 -10.16 -20.11
N ALA A 83 2.11 -10.42 -21.22
CA ALA A 83 3.28 -9.65 -21.64
C ALA A 83 2.91 -8.19 -21.94
N VAL A 84 1.87 -7.94 -22.73
CA VAL A 84 1.40 -6.58 -23.03
C VAL A 84 0.94 -5.86 -21.77
N TRP A 85 0.21 -6.55 -20.89
CA TRP A 85 -0.18 -5.95 -19.62
C TRP A 85 1.04 -5.57 -18.78
N ALA A 86 1.99 -6.50 -18.62
CA ALA A 86 3.16 -6.33 -17.76
C ALA A 86 4.11 -5.23 -18.24
N HIS A 87 4.33 -5.13 -19.55
CA HIS A 87 5.32 -4.22 -20.13
C HIS A 87 4.74 -2.92 -20.68
N GLN A 88 3.42 -2.82 -20.87
CA GLN A 88 2.80 -1.62 -21.44
C GLN A 88 1.69 -1.07 -20.54
N VAL A 89 0.64 -1.86 -20.29
CA VAL A 89 -0.54 -1.38 -19.55
C VAL A 89 -0.20 -0.97 -18.11
N ARG A 90 0.73 -1.66 -17.45
CA ARG A 90 1.23 -1.26 -16.13
C ARG A 90 1.86 0.14 -16.13
N PHE A 91 2.54 0.55 -17.20
CA PHE A 91 3.11 1.90 -17.29
C PHE A 91 2.03 2.96 -17.54
N ILE A 92 0.98 2.63 -18.31
CA ILE A 92 -0.23 3.46 -18.40
C ILE A 92 -0.87 3.62 -17.02
N GLY A 93 -1.01 2.52 -16.27
CA GLY A 93 -1.48 2.53 -14.89
C GLY A 93 -0.60 3.40 -13.98
N ALA A 94 0.71 3.33 -14.11
CA ALA A 94 1.65 4.16 -13.35
C ALA A 94 1.48 5.65 -13.66
N GLY A 95 1.29 6.04 -14.93
CA GLY A 95 0.98 7.42 -15.31
C GLY A 95 -0.36 7.91 -14.73
N ALA A 96 -1.39 7.06 -14.75
CA ALA A 96 -2.69 7.37 -14.16
C ALA A 96 -2.61 7.55 -12.63
N ILE A 97 -1.85 6.68 -11.94
CA ILE A 97 -1.56 6.81 -10.51
C ILE A 97 -0.79 8.11 -10.26
N GLY A 98 0.18 8.48 -11.09
CA GLY A 98 0.95 9.71 -10.97
C GLY A 98 0.08 10.97 -11.00
N VAL A 99 -0.84 11.08 -11.96
CA VAL A 99 -1.78 12.22 -12.03
C VAL A 99 -2.76 12.21 -10.86
N ALA A 100 -3.32 11.04 -10.51
CA ALA A 100 -4.20 10.90 -9.35
C ALA A 100 -3.51 11.31 -8.04
N ALA A 101 -2.24 10.99 -7.91
CA ALA A 101 -1.40 11.36 -6.79
C ALA A 101 -1.14 12.88 -6.72
N LEU A 102 -0.74 13.50 -7.83
CA LEU A 102 -0.54 14.95 -7.90
C LEU A 102 -1.83 15.71 -7.58
N TRP A 103 -2.96 15.24 -8.11
CA TRP A 103 -4.28 15.78 -7.79
C TRP A 103 -4.61 15.62 -6.29
N SER A 104 -4.37 14.44 -5.74
CA SER A 104 -4.60 14.18 -4.31
C SER A 104 -3.74 15.09 -3.45
N LEU A 105 -2.46 15.28 -3.81
CA LEU A 105 -1.56 16.20 -3.15
C LEU A 105 -2.10 17.66 -3.20
N GLY A 106 -2.56 18.11 -4.37
CA GLY A 106 -3.17 19.43 -4.52
C GLY A 106 -4.38 19.65 -3.59
N ARG A 107 -5.25 18.65 -3.46
CA ARG A 107 -6.40 18.70 -2.54
C ARG A 107 -5.99 18.72 -1.06
N LEU A 108 -4.84 18.13 -0.74
CA LEU A 108 -4.33 18.00 0.62
C LEU A 108 -3.44 19.19 1.03
N ALA A 109 -3.05 20.06 0.10
CA ALA A 109 -2.19 21.20 0.35
C ALA A 109 -2.72 22.14 1.46
N ARG A 110 -4.02 22.47 1.44
CA ARG A 110 -4.64 23.32 2.48
C ARG A 110 -4.68 22.63 3.86
N PRO A 111 -5.20 21.39 3.99
CA PRO A 111 -5.16 20.68 5.26
C PRO A 111 -3.73 20.50 5.83
N VAL A 112 -2.75 20.21 4.96
CA VAL A 112 -1.32 20.15 5.32
C VAL A 112 -0.84 21.50 5.87
N ALA A 113 -1.11 22.60 5.16
CA ALA A 113 -0.73 23.94 5.61
C ALA A 113 -1.35 24.32 6.95
N LEU A 114 -2.62 23.96 7.18
CA LEU A 114 -3.32 24.17 8.45
C LEU A 114 -2.68 23.37 9.59
N GLY A 115 -2.33 22.10 9.36
CA GLY A 115 -1.67 21.27 10.37
C GLY A 115 -0.29 21.76 10.77
N VAL A 116 0.48 22.27 9.81
CA VAL A 116 1.77 22.95 10.08
C VAL A 116 1.55 24.23 10.87
N ALA A 117 0.58 25.07 10.47
CA ALA A 117 0.28 26.33 11.16
C ALA A 117 -0.20 26.11 12.60
N SER A 118 -1.07 25.13 12.85
CA SER A 118 -1.54 24.79 14.19
C SER A 118 -0.42 24.25 15.08
N SER A 119 0.49 23.45 14.51
CA SER A 119 1.65 22.93 15.23
C SER A 119 2.58 24.05 15.69
N LEU A 120 2.82 25.05 14.83
CA LEU A 120 3.60 26.25 15.16
C LEU A 120 2.90 27.14 16.20
N ALA A 121 1.58 27.28 16.13
CA ALA A 121 0.80 28.04 17.11
C ALA A 121 0.83 27.38 18.49
N ALA A 122 0.64 26.05 18.56
CA ALA A 122 0.72 25.29 19.81
C ALA A 122 2.11 25.37 20.45
N ALA A 123 3.18 25.34 19.64
CA ALA A 123 4.55 25.52 20.13
C ALA A 123 4.76 26.91 20.79
N ARG A 124 4.12 27.96 20.28
CA ARG A 124 4.20 29.33 20.84
C ARG A 124 3.36 29.52 22.10
N ALA A 125 2.25 28.78 22.25
CA ALA A 125 1.31 28.92 23.37
C ALA A 125 1.76 28.21 24.67
N ARG A 126 2.81 27.37 24.63
CA ARG A 126 3.34 26.64 25.80
C ARG A 126 4.16 27.55 26.75
N GLN A 127 3.51 28.56 27.33
CA GLN A 127 4.04 29.42 28.39
C GLN A 127 3.04 29.53 29.56
N SER A 128 2.85 28.44 30.32
CA SER A 128 2.38 28.53 31.71
C SER A 128 2.67 27.22 32.46
N ALA A 129 3.18 27.36 33.68
CA ALA A 129 3.55 26.26 34.57
C ALA A 129 2.36 25.88 35.48
N GLU A 130 1.25 25.44 34.89
CA GLU A 130 0.19 24.77 35.66
C GLU A 130 0.45 23.26 35.73
N GLN A 131 0.05 22.64 36.85
CA GLN A 131 0.11 21.19 37.01
C GLN A 131 -0.90 20.54 36.06
N LEU A 132 -0.43 20.12 34.90
CA LEU A 132 -1.25 19.47 33.89
C LEU A 132 -1.93 18.20 34.46
N PRO A 133 -3.23 17.99 34.17
CA PRO A 133 -3.93 16.75 34.45
C PRO A 133 -3.16 15.54 33.94
N ARG A 134 -3.33 14.36 34.58
CA ARG A 134 -2.61 13.14 34.16
C ARG A 134 -2.77 12.80 32.67
N THR A 135 -3.91 13.16 32.07
CA THR A 135 -4.26 12.96 30.66
C THR A 135 -3.56 13.93 29.72
N GLU A 136 -2.88 14.94 30.24
CA GLU A 136 -2.15 15.98 29.48
C GLU A 136 -0.63 15.97 29.78
N ARG A 137 -0.15 14.95 30.49
CA ARG A 137 1.27 14.77 30.80
C ARG A 137 2.00 14.01 29.68
N ASP A 138 2.58 14.78 28.76
CA ASP A 138 3.51 14.31 27.72
C ASP A 138 4.92 14.03 28.26
N LEU A 139 5.74 13.32 27.47
CA LEU A 139 7.18 13.34 27.66
C LEU A 139 7.72 14.79 27.63
N PRO A 140 8.63 15.17 28.54
CA PRO A 140 9.25 16.48 28.51
C PRO A 140 9.89 16.76 27.15
N ILE A 141 9.57 17.91 26.55
CA ILE A 141 10.04 18.27 25.20
C ILE A 141 11.58 18.24 25.09
N GLY A 142 12.30 18.58 26.16
CA GLY A 142 13.76 18.49 26.20
C GLY A 142 14.28 17.07 25.99
N ILE A 143 13.61 16.05 26.56
CA ILE A 143 13.97 14.64 26.36
C ILE A 143 13.66 14.23 24.92
N VAL A 144 12.50 14.62 24.39
CA VAL A 144 12.11 14.31 23.01
C VAL A 144 13.10 14.92 22.01
N THR A 145 13.49 16.18 22.20
CA THR A 145 14.48 16.87 21.35
C THR A 145 15.85 16.21 21.45
N LEU A 146 16.30 15.89 22.67
CA LEU A 146 17.58 15.21 22.90
C LEU A 146 17.63 13.85 22.19
N VAL A 147 16.60 13.01 22.39
CA VAL A 147 16.52 11.68 21.76
C VAL A 147 16.44 11.81 20.23
N SER A 148 15.66 12.76 19.71
CA SER A 148 15.55 13.00 18.26
C SER A 148 16.90 13.41 17.65
N VAL A 149 17.64 14.31 18.29
CA VAL A 149 18.99 14.71 17.85
C VAL A 149 19.96 13.53 17.95
N ALA A 150 19.89 12.74 19.02
CA ALA A 150 20.72 11.54 19.17
C ALA A 150 20.44 10.51 18.05
N CYS A 151 19.19 10.35 17.63
CA CYS A 151 18.81 9.47 16.51
C CYS A 151 19.31 9.95 15.15
N LEU A 152 19.69 11.22 14.98
CA LEU A 152 20.31 11.70 13.74
C LEU A 152 21.71 11.10 13.53
N VAL A 153 22.43 10.72 14.59
CA VAL A 153 23.76 10.12 14.49
C VAL A 153 23.73 8.74 13.80
N PRO A 154 22.97 7.74 14.27
CA PRO A 154 22.90 6.46 13.58
C PRO A 154 22.28 6.59 12.18
N LEU A 155 21.35 7.53 11.96
CA LEU A 155 20.85 7.84 10.63
C LEU A 155 21.95 8.38 9.71
N ALA A 156 22.78 9.31 10.20
CA ALA A 156 23.92 9.85 9.46
C ALA A 156 24.90 8.76 9.08
N LEU A 157 25.21 7.86 10.02
CA LEU A 157 26.08 6.72 9.79
C LEU A 157 25.50 5.77 8.74
N LEU A 158 24.20 5.47 8.79
CA LEU A 158 23.52 4.64 7.80
C LEU A 158 23.63 5.26 6.40
N LEU A 159 23.22 6.53 6.26
CA LEU A 159 23.25 7.26 5.00
C LEU A 159 24.67 7.39 4.44
N TRP A 160 25.65 7.68 5.29
CA TRP A 160 27.05 7.73 4.92
C TRP A 160 27.56 6.37 4.45
N SER A 161 27.31 5.31 5.24
CA SER A 161 27.79 3.95 4.95
C SER A 161 27.27 3.42 3.62
N PHE A 162 26.06 3.79 3.21
CA PHE A 162 25.47 3.42 1.92
C PHE A 162 26.27 3.96 0.72
N LEU A 163 26.93 5.10 0.88
CA LEU A 163 27.69 5.76 -0.19
C LEU A 163 29.14 5.26 -0.30
N ARG A 164 29.66 4.65 0.77
CA ARG A 164 31.06 4.22 0.86
C ARG A 164 31.37 3.07 -0.08
N GLY A 165 32.51 3.16 -0.76
CA GLY A 165 33.00 2.12 -1.68
C GLY A 165 32.22 2.03 -3.00
N GLY A 166 31.24 2.90 -3.22
CA GLY A 166 30.47 3.00 -4.46
C GLY A 166 30.81 4.24 -5.30
N PRO A 167 30.12 4.43 -6.44
CA PRO A 167 30.35 5.57 -7.34
C PRO A 167 30.07 6.95 -6.72
N LEU A 168 29.36 7.00 -5.59
CA LEU A 168 29.00 8.24 -4.88
C LEU A 168 29.97 8.57 -3.74
N ASP A 169 30.99 7.75 -3.50
CA ASP A 169 31.95 7.94 -2.41
C ASP A 169 32.63 9.33 -2.42
N PRO A 170 33.01 9.91 -3.58
CA PRO A 170 33.64 11.24 -3.63
C PRO A 170 32.75 12.36 -3.07
N ILE A 171 31.43 12.18 -3.12
CA ILE A 171 30.44 13.17 -2.66
C ILE A 171 29.69 12.69 -1.41
N ALA A 172 30.19 11.65 -0.72
CA ALA A 172 29.49 11.05 0.41
C ALA A 172 29.17 12.05 1.52
N ALA A 173 30.09 12.96 1.82
CA ALA A 173 29.92 13.99 2.84
C ALA A 173 28.85 15.02 2.51
N PRO A 174 28.94 15.77 1.40
CA PRO A 174 27.91 16.73 1.04
C PRO A 174 26.55 16.07 0.81
N MET A 175 26.52 14.84 0.26
CA MET A 175 25.29 14.09 0.03
C MET A 175 24.61 13.69 1.35
N THR A 176 25.37 13.16 2.31
CA THR A 176 24.84 12.78 3.63
C THR A 176 24.34 13.99 4.40
N LEU A 177 25.09 15.10 4.40
CA LEU A 177 24.66 16.33 5.06
C LEU A 177 23.37 16.88 4.44
N ALA A 178 23.28 16.93 3.11
CA ALA A 178 22.09 17.39 2.42
C ALA A 178 20.87 16.51 2.72
N ALA A 179 21.05 15.18 2.71
CA ALA A 179 20.00 14.23 3.07
C ALA A 179 19.53 14.38 4.53
N LEU A 180 20.45 14.57 5.48
CA LEU A 180 20.10 14.80 6.89
C LEU A 180 19.33 16.09 7.09
N LEU A 181 19.79 17.19 6.51
CA LEU A 181 19.09 18.47 6.56
C LEU A 181 17.68 18.35 5.98
N TYR A 182 17.55 17.62 4.87
CA TYR A 182 16.26 17.34 4.28
C TYR A 182 15.37 16.50 5.19
N VAL A 183 15.87 15.42 5.78
CA VAL A 183 15.09 14.59 6.72
C VAL A 183 14.62 15.41 7.92
N VAL A 184 15.47 16.28 8.49
CA VAL A 184 15.09 17.13 9.62
C VAL A 184 14.00 18.12 9.23
N VAL A 185 14.21 18.87 8.14
CA VAL A 185 13.30 19.94 7.72
C VAL A 185 12.00 19.35 7.15
N ALA A 186 12.10 18.50 6.14
CA ALA A 186 10.93 17.88 5.52
C ALA A 186 10.22 16.92 6.47
N GLY A 187 10.96 16.16 7.28
CA GLY A 187 10.38 15.26 8.28
C GLY A 187 9.55 15.98 9.33
N PHE A 188 10.00 17.16 9.79
CA PHE A 188 9.20 18.00 10.69
C PHE A 188 7.85 18.40 10.05
N PHE A 189 7.87 18.90 8.81
CA PHE A 189 6.64 19.29 8.11
C PHE A 189 5.74 18.09 7.80
N VAL A 190 6.32 16.97 7.37
CA VAL A 190 5.62 15.72 7.09
C VAL A 190 4.97 15.17 8.35
N ALA A 191 5.68 15.13 9.49
CA ALA A 191 5.13 14.71 10.77
C ALA A 191 3.99 15.64 11.23
N ALA A 192 4.19 16.96 11.19
CA ALA A 192 3.16 17.92 11.56
C ALA A 192 1.88 17.75 10.72
N ALA A 193 2.03 17.56 9.41
CA ALA A 193 0.92 17.38 8.49
C ALA A 193 0.22 16.03 8.66
N CYS A 194 0.97 14.92 8.68
CA CYS A 194 0.45 13.57 8.89
C CYS A 194 -0.26 13.46 10.24
N GLY A 195 0.41 13.91 11.31
CA GLY A 195 -0.12 13.88 12.64
C GLY A 195 -1.43 14.65 12.75
N TYR A 196 -1.45 15.94 12.39
CA TYR A 196 -2.66 16.77 12.49
C TYR A 196 -3.86 16.15 11.76
N MET A 197 -3.63 15.65 10.55
CA MET A 197 -4.68 15.00 9.77
C MET A 197 -5.14 13.69 10.38
N ALA A 198 -4.22 12.85 10.87
CA ALA A 198 -4.56 11.63 11.58
C ALA A 198 -5.43 11.91 12.83
N GLY A 199 -5.10 12.96 13.58
CA GLY A 199 -5.84 13.36 14.77
C GLY A 199 -7.25 13.88 14.47
N LEU A 200 -7.46 14.56 13.34
CA LEU A 200 -8.77 15.12 12.97
C LEU A 200 -9.68 14.15 12.22
N ILE A 201 -9.14 13.43 11.23
CA ILE A 201 -9.95 12.64 10.28
C ILE A 201 -9.56 11.16 10.22
N GLY A 202 -8.61 10.73 11.05
CA GLY A 202 -8.08 9.36 11.13
C GLY A 202 -7.00 9.03 10.09
N SER A 203 -6.24 7.95 10.33
CA SER A 203 -5.19 7.44 9.41
C SER A 203 -5.68 7.25 7.99
N SER A 204 -6.90 6.72 7.85
CA SER A 204 -7.41 6.24 6.57
C SER A 204 -7.63 7.37 5.55
N ASN A 205 -7.80 8.60 6.03
CA ASN A 205 -7.92 9.80 5.21
C ASN A 205 -6.67 10.70 5.30
N SER A 206 -5.61 10.25 5.99
CA SER A 206 -4.37 10.99 6.17
C SER A 206 -3.60 11.12 4.85
N PRO A 207 -2.95 12.28 4.58
CA PRO A 207 -2.24 12.54 3.32
C PRO A 207 -0.92 11.77 3.15
N VAL A 208 -0.73 10.63 3.81
CA VAL A 208 0.54 9.89 3.82
C VAL A 208 1.01 9.57 2.40
N SER A 209 0.10 9.14 1.53
CA SER A 209 0.43 8.80 0.14
C SER A 209 0.89 10.01 -0.69
N GLY A 210 0.31 11.19 -0.47
CA GLY A 210 0.75 12.44 -1.11
C GLY A 210 2.11 12.91 -0.57
N LEU A 211 2.32 12.79 0.73
CA LEU A 211 3.59 13.14 1.38
C LEU A 211 4.73 12.19 1.00
N ALA A 212 4.42 10.92 0.73
CA ALA A 212 5.37 9.96 0.14
C ALA A 212 5.95 10.47 -1.19
N ILE A 213 5.10 11.08 -2.01
CA ILE A 213 5.45 11.56 -3.35
C ILE A 213 6.27 12.83 -3.28
N LEU A 214 5.89 13.76 -2.40
CA LEU A 214 6.74 14.91 -2.09
C LEU A 214 8.10 14.49 -1.54
N SER A 215 8.12 13.46 -0.69
CA SER A 215 9.35 12.94 -0.09
C SER A 215 10.29 12.36 -1.15
N VAL A 216 9.78 11.57 -2.08
CA VAL A 216 10.62 11.00 -3.14
C VAL A 216 11.08 12.02 -4.17
N ILE A 217 10.21 12.96 -4.57
CA ILE A 217 10.60 14.02 -5.51
C ILE A 217 11.63 14.93 -4.85
N GLY A 218 11.42 15.35 -3.61
CA GLY A 218 12.37 16.20 -2.89
C GLY A 218 13.70 15.51 -2.64
N ALA A 219 13.70 14.25 -2.20
CA ALA A 219 14.91 13.45 -2.07
C ALA A 219 15.64 13.32 -3.41
N ALA A 220 14.92 12.97 -4.48
CA ALA A 220 15.50 12.80 -5.80
C ALA A 220 16.11 14.11 -6.36
N LEU A 221 15.45 15.26 -6.15
CA LEU A 221 15.96 16.57 -6.57
C LEU A 221 17.21 16.97 -5.78
N ILE A 222 17.26 16.70 -4.48
CA ILE A 222 18.45 16.99 -3.66
C ILE A 222 19.63 16.12 -4.09
N VAL A 223 19.37 14.83 -4.31
CA VAL A 223 20.40 13.90 -4.80
C VAL A 223 20.90 14.34 -6.18
N LEU A 224 20.00 14.74 -7.08
CA LEU A 224 20.38 15.27 -8.39
C LEU A 224 21.18 16.57 -8.29
N ALA A 225 20.80 17.47 -7.38
CA ALA A 225 21.48 18.74 -7.16
C ALA A 225 22.90 18.53 -6.60
N VAL A 226 23.10 17.62 -5.66
CA VAL A 226 24.44 17.36 -5.09
C VAL A 226 25.29 16.46 -5.99
N GLY A 227 24.66 15.50 -6.66
CA GLY A 227 25.31 14.58 -7.59
C GLY A 227 25.47 15.14 -9.02
N HIS A 228 25.24 16.44 -9.22
CA HIS A 228 25.30 17.04 -10.54
C HIS A 228 26.69 16.79 -11.18
N GLY A 229 26.72 16.42 -12.47
CA GLY A 229 27.98 16.18 -13.18
C GLY A 229 28.64 14.82 -12.90
N LEU A 230 28.09 13.99 -12.00
CA LEU A 230 28.40 12.57 -12.03
C LEU A 230 27.73 11.95 -13.26
N GLY A 231 28.53 11.38 -14.16
CA GLY A 231 28.03 10.79 -15.41
C GLY A 231 27.03 9.65 -15.18
N HIS A 232 26.50 9.07 -16.27
CA HIS A 232 25.41 8.07 -16.24
C HIS A 232 25.63 6.87 -15.29
N VAL A 233 26.89 6.53 -14.95
CA VAL A 233 27.25 5.44 -14.03
C VAL A 233 26.73 5.67 -12.60
N ALA A 234 26.50 6.93 -12.19
CA ALA A 234 26.00 7.27 -10.86
C ALA A 234 24.46 7.24 -10.74
N VAL A 235 23.73 7.15 -11.85
CA VAL A 235 22.25 7.29 -11.88
C VAL A 235 21.56 6.26 -10.98
N LEU A 236 21.93 4.97 -11.09
CA LEU A 236 21.29 3.92 -10.31
C LEU A 236 21.60 4.04 -8.79
N PRO A 237 22.87 4.23 -8.37
CA PRO A 237 23.19 4.56 -6.97
C PRO A 237 22.44 5.79 -6.44
N MET A 238 22.29 6.84 -7.25
CA MET A 238 21.54 8.06 -6.87
C MET A 238 20.06 7.76 -6.65
N ILE A 239 19.44 6.98 -7.54
CA ILE A 239 18.04 6.54 -7.38
C ILE A 239 17.88 5.73 -6.10
N ALA A 240 18.78 4.76 -5.85
CA ALA A 240 18.72 3.92 -4.67
C ALA A 240 18.88 4.75 -3.37
N TYR A 241 19.80 5.72 -3.38
CA TYR A 241 20.00 6.62 -2.24
C TYR A 241 18.78 7.54 -2.01
N ALA A 242 18.18 8.09 -3.06
CA ALA A 242 16.96 8.88 -2.95
C ALA A 242 15.80 8.05 -2.36
N LEU A 243 15.66 6.78 -2.74
CA LEU A 243 14.69 5.87 -2.17
C LEU A 243 14.96 5.55 -0.70
N LEU A 244 16.22 5.40 -0.30
CA LEU A 244 16.60 5.22 1.10
C LEU A 244 16.20 6.43 1.95
N VAL A 245 16.51 7.65 1.50
CA VAL A 245 16.10 8.90 2.18
C VAL A 245 14.58 9.02 2.24
N THR A 246 13.89 8.65 1.16
CA THR A 246 12.42 8.63 1.10
C THR A 246 11.84 7.66 2.13
N ALA A 247 12.43 6.47 2.29
CA ALA A 247 11.97 5.49 3.27
C ALA A 247 12.02 6.04 4.70
N VAL A 248 13.07 6.81 5.04
CA VAL A 248 13.19 7.47 6.34
C VAL A 248 12.06 8.49 6.55
N LEU A 249 11.77 9.32 5.55
CA LEU A 249 10.66 10.29 5.63
C LEU A 249 9.29 9.60 5.71
N LEU A 250 9.10 8.48 5.02
CA LEU A 250 7.90 7.67 5.13
C LEU A 250 7.74 7.04 6.52
N CYS A 251 8.82 6.61 7.16
CA CYS A 251 8.79 6.18 8.56
C CYS A 251 8.36 7.34 9.47
N VAL A 252 8.89 8.54 9.27
CA VAL A 252 8.46 9.73 10.03
C VAL A 252 6.96 10.01 9.84
N ALA A 253 6.47 9.96 8.60
CA ALA A 253 5.06 10.17 8.25
C ALA A 253 4.12 9.16 8.94
N THR A 254 4.44 7.88 8.80
CA THR A 254 3.61 6.76 9.29
C THR A 254 3.62 6.67 10.80
N ILE A 255 4.79 6.77 11.44
CA ILE A 255 4.89 6.76 12.91
C ILE A 255 4.21 7.97 13.54
N SER A 256 4.30 9.15 12.92
CA SER A 256 3.59 10.34 13.40
C SER A 256 2.06 10.18 13.33
N ASN A 257 1.57 9.59 12.23
CA ASN A 257 0.16 9.30 12.01
C ASN A 257 -0.39 8.28 13.03
N ASP A 258 0.35 7.21 13.30
CA ASP A 258 -0.05 6.16 14.23
C ASP A 258 -0.01 6.67 15.68
N ASN A 259 1.06 7.38 16.06
CA ASN A 259 1.18 7.98 17.40
C ASN A 259 -0.01 8.90 17.75
N LEU A 260 -0.47 9.76 16.83
CA LEU A 260 -1.63 10.62 17.11
C LEU A 260 -2.96 9.86 17.21
N GLN A 261 -3.11 8.72 16.54
CA GLN A 261 -4.30 7.87 16.73
C GLN A 261 -4.26 7.09 18.04
N ASP A 262 -3.10 6.63 18.44
CA ASP A 262 -2.93 5.92 19.71
C ASP A 262 -3.10 6.86 20.90
N LEU A 263 -2.61 8.10 20.79
CA LEU A 263 -2.89 9.16 21.75
C LEU A 263 -4.39 9.52 21.78
N LYS A 264 -5.07 9.54 20.61
CA LYS A 264 -6.52 9.76 20.57
C LYS A 264 -7.28 8.64 21.27
N THR A 265 -6.92 7.39 21.01
CA THR A 265 -7.53 6.21 21.66
C THR A 265 -7.23 6.21 23.15
N GLY A 266 -6.00 6.54 23.54
CA GLY A 266 -5.58 6.73 24.93
C GLY A 266 -6.40 7.78 25.66
N GLN A 267 -6.62 8.92 25.03
CA GLN A 267 -7.47 9.99 25.56
C GLN A 267 -8.90 9.48 25.83
N LEU A 268 -9.47 8.66 24.95
CA LEU A 268 -10.83 8.12 25.11
C LEU A 268 -10.96 7.15 26.29
N VAL A 269 -9.85 6.59 26.77
CA VAL A 269 -9.82 5.66 27.92
C VAL A 269 -9.05 6.24 29.13
N ASP A 270 -8.85 7.56 29.17
CA ASP A 270 -8.16 8.29 30.24
C ASP A 270 -6.72 7.81 30.51
N ALA A 271 -6.00 7.36 29.47
CA ALA A 271 -4.60 6.96 29.56
C ALA A 271 -3.67 8.16 29.82
N THR A 272 -2.48 7.88 30.35
CA THR A 272 -1.43 8.89 30.58
C THR A 272 -0.50 8.95 29.35
N PRO A 273 -0.40 10.08 28.62
CA PRO A 273 0.30 10.17 27.33
C PRO A 273 1.75 9.70 27.34
N TRP A 274 2.56 10.09 28.33
CA TRP A 274 3.97 9.70 28.37
C TRP A 274 4.17 8.17 28.43
N ARG A 275 3.27 7.43 29.10
CA ARG A 275 3.33 5.96 29.16
C ARG A 275 3.06 5.33 27.81
N GLN A 276 2.12 5.91 27.06
CA GLN A 276 1.82 5.48 25.70
C GLN A 276 3.01 5.78 24.77
N GLN A 277 3.59 6.97 24.85
CA GLN A 277 4.76 7.34 24.05
C GLN A 277 5.94 6.37 24.28
N VAL A 278 6.21 5.97 25.52
CA VAL A 278 7.23 4.95 25.82
C VAL A 278 6.87 3.59 25.23
N ALA A 279 5.62 3.15 25.37
CA ALA A 279 5.17 1.88 24.78
C ALA A 279 5.27 1.87 23.25
N LEU A 280 5.00 3.00 22.60
CA LEU A 280 5.12 3.17 21.15
C LEU A 280 6.57 3.09 20.69
N VAL A 281 7.51 3.73 21.42
CA VAL A 281 8.95 3.60 21.13
C VAL A 281 9.39 2.13 21.19
N LEU A 282 8.95 1.38 22.22
CA LEU A 282 9.23 -0.06 22.31
C LEU A 282 8.60 -0.83 21.15
N GLY A 283 7.37 -0.50 20.77
CA GLY A 283 6.67 -1.08 19.62
C GLY A 283 7.42 -0.89 18.31
N VAL A 284 7.99 0.30 18.07
CA VAL A 284 8.82 0.58 16.89
C VAL A 284 10.09 -0.27 16.89
N VAL A 285 10.75 -0.44 18.04
CA VAL A 285 11.95 -1.29 18.15
C VAL A 285 11.62 -2.74 17.83
N VAL A 286 10.54 -3.29 18.42
CA VAL A 286 10.11 -4.66 18.13
C VAL A 286 9.72 -4.81 16.66
N GLY A 287 8.97 -3.86 16.11
CA GLY A 287 8.59 -3.84 14.69
C GLY A 287 9.80 -3.82 13.75
N ALA A 288 10.80 -2.99 14.05
CA ALA A 288 12.04 -2.90 13.27
C ALA A 288 12.89 -4.18 13.34
N LEU A 289 12.79 -4.97 14.41
CA LEU A 289 13.48 -6.26 14.53
C LEU A 289 12.72 -7.41 13.84
N VAL A 290 11.39 -7.36 13.81
CA VAL A 290 10.55 -8.46 13.31
C VAL A 290 10.23 -8.33 11.82
N ILE A 291 9.90 -7.12 11.35
CA ILE A 291 9.37 -6.92 10.00
C ILE A 291 10.44 -7.12 8.90
N PRO A 292 11.66 -6.57 8.98
CA PRO A 292 12.64 -6.73 7.91
C PRO A 292 13.02 -8.19 7.63
N PRO A 293 13.27 -9.07 8.62
CA PRO A 293 13.50 -10.50 8.35
C PRO A 293 12.31 -11.19 7.68
N ILE A 294 11.07 -10.83 8.03
CA ILE A 294 9.87 -11.36 7.37
C ILE A 294 9.80 -10.89 5.91
N LEU A 295 10.06 -9.61 5.65
CA LEU A 295 10.09 -9.08 4.29
C LEU A 295 11.19 -9.73 3.44
N ASP A 296 12.37 -9.96 4.04
CA ASP A 296 13.46 -10.66 3.38
C ASP A 296 13.10 -12.13 3.07
N LEU A 297 12.46 -12.82 4.01
CA LEU A 297 11.94 -14.18 3.81
C LEU A 297 10.91 -14.23 2.66
N LEU A 298 9.97 -13.28 2.63
CA LEU A 298 8.98 -13.16 1.55
C LEU A 298 9.64 -12.85 0.20
N ASN A 299 10.69 -12.01 0.20
CA ASN A 299 11.45 -11.70 -1.00
C ASN A 299 12.19 -12.93 -1.54
N HIS A 300 12.77 -13.76 -0.68
CA HIS A 300 13.39 -15.01 -1.09
C HIS A 300 12.36 -16.04 -1.57
N ALA A 301 11.19 -16.11 -0.96
CA ALA A 301 10.14 -17.08 -1.32
C ALA A 301 9.43 -16.71 -2.64
N TYR A 302 9.11 -15.43 -2.84
CA TYR A 302 8.23 -14.98 -3.93
C TYR A 302 8.82 -13.84 -4.76
N GLY A 303 9.71 -13.04 -4.19
CA GLY A 303 10.18 -11.77 -4.77
C GLY A 303 9.15 -10.65 -4.69
N PHE A 304 9.58 -9.41 -4.94
CA PHE A 304 8.69 -8.24 -5.06
C PHE A 304 8.65 -7.70 -6.49
N GLY A 305 7.45 -7.39 -6.97
CA GLY A 305 7.24 -6.83 -8.31
C GLY A 305 7.28 -7.87 -9.45
N GLY A 306 7.23 -7.39 -10.69
CA GLY A 306 7.15 -8.25 -11.87
C GLY A 306 5.80 -9.00 -12.02
N VAL A 307 5.80 -10.05 -12.84
CA VAL A 307 4.61 -10.88 -13.14
C VAL A 307 4.38 -11.97 -12.06
N LYS A 308 5.47 -12.47 -11.45
CA LYS A 308 5.43 -13.59 -10.50
C LYS A 308 5.67 -13.19 -9.03
N GLY A 309 6.20 -11.99 -8.78
CA GLY A 309 6.47 -11.51 -7.42
C GLY A 309 5.28 -10.82 -6.80
N LEU A 310 5.35 -10.63 -5.48
CA LEU A 310 4.31 -9.95 -4.70
C LEU A 310 4.10 -8.53 -5.24
N PRO A 311 2.87 -8.11 -5.54
CA PRO A 311 2.60 -6.79 -6.10
C PRO A 311 2.88 -5.70 -5.08
N ALA A 312 3.80 -4.79 -5.41
CA ALA A 312 4.15 -3.64 -4.57
C ALA A 312 3.89 -2.31 -5.33
N PRO A 313 2.62 -1.93 -5.55
CA PRO A 313 2.26 -0.80 -6.40
C PRO A 313 2.79 0.53 -5.88
N GLN A 314 2.73 0.77 -4.57
CA GLN A 314 3.25 1.99 -3.95
C GLN A 314 4.78 2.09 -4.09
N ALA A 315 5.51 1.00 -3.79
CA ALA A 315 6.95 0.96 -3.98
C ALA A 315 7.34 1.17 -5.45
N THR A 316 6.55 0.63 -6.38
CA THR A 316 6.79 0.82 -7.81
C THR A 316 6.58 2.27 -8.23
N LEU A 317 5.50 2.93 -7.78
CA LEU A 317 5.27 4.34 -8.05
C LEU A 317 6.43 5.21 -7.54
N ILE A 318 6.84 4.99 -6.28
CA ILE A 318 7.95 5.72 -5.66
C ILE A 318 9.25 5.49 -6.45
N SER A 319 9.54 4.24 -6.85
CA SER A 319 10.69 3.91 -7.68
C SER A 319 10.63 4.57 -9.07
N ALA A 320 9.45 4.59 -9.70
CA ALA A 320 9.25 5.20 -11.01
C ALA A 320 9.45 6.73 -10.95
N LEU A 321 8.95 7.40 -9.91
CA LEU A 321 9.17 8.83 -9.69
C LEU A 321 10.66 9.15 -9.51
N ALA A 322 11.36 8.39 -8.67
CA ALA A 322 12.81 8.57 -8.48
C ALA A 322 13.60 8.35 -9.79
N LYS A 323 13.27 7.29 -10.54
CA LYS A 323 13.86 7.00 -11.86
C LYS A 323 13.55 8.09 -12.88
N GLY A 324 12.35 8.65 -12.85
CA GLY A 324 11.93 9.74 -13.75
C GLY A 324 12.71 11.01 -13.49
N VAL A 325 12.84 11.41 -12.22
CA VAL A 325 13.56 12.64 -11.83
C VAL A 325 15.07 12.53 -12.09
N ILE A 326 15.70 11.40 -11.75
CA ILE A 326 17.16 11.26 -11.80
C ILE A 326 17.66 10.66 -13.13
N GLY A 327 16.96 9.67 -13.66
CA GLY A 327 17.48 8.83 -14.74
C GLY A 327 16.98 9.18 -16.14
N GLY A 328 15.79 9.76 -16.29
CA GLY A 328 15.16 9.97 -17.61
C GLY A 328 14.85 8.68 -18.39
N LEU A 329 14.99 7.51 -17.76
CA LEU A 329 14.98 6.16 -18.36
C LEU A 329 13.57 5.57 -18.59
N LEU A 330 12.51 6.37 -18.57
CA LEU A 330 11.15 5.85 -18.74
C LEU A 330 10.67 6.02 -20.19
N ASP A 331 9.88 5.05 -20.66
CA ASP A 331 9.10 5.20 -21.89
C ASP A 331 7.98 6.20 -21.61
N TRP A 332 8.31 7.47 -21.82
CA TRP A 332 7.43 8.60 -21.52
C TRP A 332 6.12 8.52 -22.28
N HIS A 333 6.09 7.87 -23.44
CA HIS A 333 4.87 7.78 -24.25
C HIS A 333 3.74 7.04 -23.52
N LEU A 334 4.03 5.87 -22.94
CA LEU A 334 3.02 5.10 -22.19
C LEU A 334 2.58 5.82 -20.91
N ILE A 335 3.50 6.55 -20.27
CA ILE A 335 3.21 7.33 -19.06
C ILE A 335 2.36 8.56 -19.40
N GLU A 336 2.61 9.23 -20.53
CA GLU A 336 1.81 10.35 -21.03
C GLU A 336 0.37 9.91 -21.34
N ILE A 337 0.20 8.76 -22.01
CA ILE A 337 -1.13 8.16 -22.21
C ILE A 337 -1.78 7.88 -20.85
N GLY A 338 -1.02 7.30 -19.91
CA GLY A 338 -1.46 7.08 -18.54
C GLY A 338 -1.89 8.37 -17.83
N ALA A 339 -1.13 9.44 -18.01
CA ALA A 339 -1.41 10.74 -17.43
C ALA A 339 -2.69 11.35 -18.01
N LEU A 340 -2.91 11.23 -19.32
CA LEU A 340 -4.16 11.64 -19.96
C LEU A 340 -5.35 10.85 -19.41
N VAL A 341 -5.22 9.52 -19.31
CA VAL A 341 -6.25 8.65 -18.69
C VAL A 341 -6.50 9.07 -17.24
N GLY A 342 -5.45 9.32 -16.46
CA GLY A 342 -5.53 9.80 -15.08
C GLY A 342 -6.25 11.15 -14.97
N ALA A 343 -5.95 12.10 -15.86
CA ALA A 343 -6.60 13.41 -15.89
C ALA A 343 -8.10 13.29 -16.21
N VAL A 344 -8.47 12.42 -17.16
CA VAL A 344 -9.87 12.12 -17.46
C VAL A 344 -10.57 11.51 -16.23
N ILE A 345 -9.94 10.54 -15.55
CA ILE A 345 -10.51 9.92 -14.34
C ILE A 345 -10.69 10.98 -13.23
N VAL A 346 -9.72 11.87 -13.04
CA VAL A 346 -9.83 12.99 -12.08
C VAL A 346 -11.01 13.89 -12.43
N ALA A 347 -11.17 14.28 -13.70
CA ALA A 347 -12.30 15.10 -14.14
C ALA A 347 -13.65 14.40 -13.92
N VAL A 348 -13.71 13.09 -14.18
CA VAL A 348 -14.90 12.27 -13.93
C VAL A 348 -15.21 12.20 -12.43
N ASP A 349 -14.21 11.96 -11.57
CA ASP A 349 -14.40 11.95 -10.11
C ASP A 349 -14.95 13.29 -9.61
N GLU A 350 -14.42 14.41 -10.11
CA GLU A 350 -14.88 15.75 -9.73
C GLU A 350 -16.34 15.99 -10.18
N LEU A 351 -16.72 15.54 -11.37
CA LEU A 351 -18.10 15.62 -11.84
C LEU A 351 -19.04 14.73 -11.01
N LEU A 352 -18.61 13.53 -10.64
CA LEU A 352 -19.38 12.60 -9.81
C LEU A 352 -19.57 13.12 -8.39
N ARG A 353 -18.56 13.80 -7.83
CA ARG A 353 -18.65 14.44 -6.49
C ARG A 353 -19.77 15.47 -6.42
N ARG A 354 -20.06 16.19 -7.52
CA ARG A 354 -21.21 17.11 -7.59
C ARG A 354 -22.56 16.41 -7.41
N ARG A 355 -22.62 15.08 -7.59
CA ARG A 355 -23.82 14.24 -7.43
C ARG A 355 -23.75 13.32 -6.21
N ASN A 356 -22.88 13.60 -5.24
CA ASN A 356 -22.62 12.74 -4.07
C ASN A 356 -22.13 11.32 -4.41
N LEU A 357 -21.51 11.14 -5.58
CA LEU A 357 -20.82 9.92 -5.98
C LEU A 357 -19.30 10.17 -5.96
N ALA A 358 -18.50 9.11 -5.89
CA ALA A 358 -17.05 9.23 -5.97
C ALA A 358 -16.46 8.05 -6.76
N LEU A 359 -15.43 8.33 -7.54
CA LEU A 359 -14.63 7.36 -8.27
C LEU A 359 -13.15 7.67 -8.00
N PRO A 360 -12.61 7.30 -6.82
CA PRO A 360 -11.27 7.72 -6.39
C PRO A 360 -10.20 7.42 -7.47
N PRO A 361 -9.55 8.45 -8.06
CA PRO A 361 -8.68 8.25 -9.22
C PRO A 361 -7.49 7.33 -8.93
N LEU A 362 -6.96 7.39 -7.70
CA LEU A 362 -5.88 6.52 -7.22
C LEU A 362 -6.29 5.03 -7.25
N ALA A 363 -7.52 4.72 -6.87
CA ALA A 363 -8.04 3.35 -6.88
C ALA A 363 -8.25 2.83 -8.30
N VAL A 364 -8.69 3.69 -9.23
CA VAL A 364 -8.76 3.34 -10.66
C VAL A 364 -7.36 3.06 -11.21
N GLY A 365 -6.39 3.93 -10.94
CA GLY A 365 -5.00 3.72 -11.36
C GLY A 365 -4.40 2.43 -10.81
N LEU A 366 -4.67 2.11 -9.54
CA LEU A 366 -4.29 0.82 -8.93
C LEU A 366 -4.95 -0.37 -9.64
N GLY A 367 -6.22 -0.26 -10.03
CA GLY A 367 -6.92 -1.29 -10.80
C GLY A 367 -6.34 -1.51 -12.19
N ILE A 368 -5.78 -0.47 -12.83
CA ILE A 368 -5.06 -0.60 -14.11
C ILE A 368 -3.72 -1.29 -13.91
N TYR A 369 -3.02 -0.93 -12.82
CA TYR A 369 -1.65 -1.35 -12.54
C TYR A 369 -1.52 -2.76 -11.97
N LEU A 370 -2.47 -3.20 -11.15
CA LEU A 370 -2.37 -4.46 -10.41
C LEU A 370 -2.87 -5.67 -11.23
N PRO A 371 -2.36 -6.89 -10.95
CA PRO A 371 -2.83 -8.10 -11.63
C PRO A 371 -4.34 -8.29 -11.48
N ILE A 372 -5.00 -8.78 -12.54
CA ILE A 372 -6.43 -9.11 -12.48
C ILE A 372 -6.72 -10.20 -11.43
N SER A 373 -5.80 -11.15 -11.25
CA SER A 373 -5.94 -12.22 -10.26
C SER A 373 -6.02 -11.72 -8.83
N THR A 374 -5.36 -10.61 -8.48
CA THR A 374 -5.40 -10.05 -7.13
C THR A 374 -6.47 -8.97 -6.96
N THR A 375 -6.80 -8.23 -8.02
CA THR A 375 -7.78 -7.15 -7.95
C THR A 375 -9.22 -7.63 -8.04
N ALA A 376 -9.53 -8.65 -8.85
CA ALA A 376 -10.89 -9.17 -8.97
C ALA A 376 -11.46 -9.72 -7.63
N PRO A 377 -10.70 -10.46 -6.80
CA PRO A 377 -11.15 -10.86 -5.46
C PRO A 377 -11.39 -9.68 -4.51
N VAL A 378 -10.60 -8.62 -4.62
CA VAL A 378 -10.81 -7.37 -3.85
C VAL A 378 -12.12 -6.70 -4.26
N VAL A 379 -12.43 -6.64 -5.56
CA VAL A 379 -13.73 -6.14 -6.05
C VAL A 379 -14.89 -6.99 -5.51
N LEU A 380 -14.77 -8.32 -5.58
CA LEU A 380 -15.77 -9.23 -5.02
C LEU A 380 -15.98 -8.95 -3.52
N GLY A 381 -14.90 -8.83 -2.76
CA GLY A 381 -14.92 -8.48 -1.34
C GLY A 381 -15.66 -7.18 -1.06
N ALA A 382 -15.45 -6.14 -1.87
CA ALA A 382 -16.14 -4.86 -1.71
C ALA A 382 -17.66 -4.98 -1.95
N ILE A 383 -18.07 -5.77 -2.94
CA ILE A 383 -19.49 -6.05 -3.23
C ILE A 383 -20.12 -6.86 -2.10
N LEU A 384 -19.44 -7.91 -1.61
CA LEU A 384 -19.91 -8.74 -0.50
C LEU A 384 -20.01 -7.94 0.80
N GLY A 385 -19.02 -7.10 1.08
CA GLY A 385 -19.02 -6.18 2.22
C GLY A 385 -20.17 -5.18 2.16
N TRP A 386 -20.46 -4.63 0.99
CA TRP A 386 -21.64 -3.79 0.78
C TRP A 386 -22.95 -4.55 1.03
N ALA A 387 -23.09 -5.77 0.49
CA ALA A 387 -24.27 -6.60 0.71
C ALA A 387 -24.46 -6.93 2.20
N TYR A 388 -23.36 -7.24 2.91
CA TYR A 388 -23.36 -7.44 4.36
C TYR A 388 -23.83 -6.18 5.10
N ASN A 389 -23.22 -5.03 4.80
CA ASN A 389 -23.55 -3.75 5.46
C ASN A 389 -24.99 -3.31 5.19
N ARG A 390 -25.52 -3.60 3.99
CA ARG A 390 -26.92 -3.37 3.63
C ARG A 390 -27.87 -4.23 4.47
N TRP A 391 -27.52 -5.48 4.72
CA TRP A 391 -28.26 -6.35 5.64
C TRP A 391 -28.12 -5.90 7.10
N ALA A 392 -26.90 -5.58 7.55
CA ALA A 392 -26.58 -5.17 8.91
C ALA A 392 -27.34 -3.89 9.32
N SER A 393 -27.47 -2.94 8.39
CA SER A 393 -28.22 -1.69 8.61
C SER A 393 -29.73 -1.88 8.81
N ARG A 394 -30.26 -3.08 8.59
CA ARG A 394 -31.67 -3.43 8.85
C ARG A 394 -31.86 -4.16 10.19
N GLN A 395 -30.79 -4.40 10.94
CA GLN A 395 -30.86 -5.10 12.22
C GLN A 395 -31.08 -4.11 13.37
N SER A 396 -31.56 -4.62 14.52
CA SER A 396 -31.81 -3.79 15.71
C SER A 396 -30.55 -3.10 16.24
N ASP A 397 -29.39 -3.73 16.09
CA ASP A 397 -28.09 -3.20 16.47
C ASP A 397 -27.16 -3.18 15.24
N ALA A 398 -27.31 -2.13 14.43
CA ALA A 398 -26.65 -2.01 13.13
C ALA A 398 -25.14 -1.82 13.26
N ASP A 399 -24.68 -1.06 14.26
CA ASP A 399 -23.26 -0.74 14.41
C ASP A 399 -22.45 -1.95 14.85
N ARG A 400 -22.97 -2.69 15.83
CA ARG A 400 -22.41 -3.99 16.23
C ARG A 400 -22.37 -4.98 15.07
N ALA A 401 -23.46 -5.10 14.31
CA ALA A 401 -23.51 -6.01 13.18
C ALA A 401 -22.44 -5.65 12.14
N LYS A 402 -22.24 -4.36 11.83
CA LYS A 402 -21.16 -3.88 10.94
C LYS A 402 -19.77 -4.16 11.52
N GLN A 403 -19.55 -3.92 12.80
CA GLN A 403 -18.28 -4.21 13.49
C GLN A 403 -17.90 -5.69 13.42
N LEU A 404 -18.85 -6.61 13.56
CA LEU A 404 -18.60 -8.04 13.37
C LEU A 404 -18.15 -8.37 11.95
N GLY A 405 -18.72 -7.71 10.95
CA GLY A 405 -18.28 -7.84 9.55
C GLY A 405 -16.83 -7.40 9.37
N ILE A 406 -16.46 -6.26 9.96
CA ILE A 406 -15.08 -5.75 9.96
C ILE A 406 -14.15 -6.76 10.66
N LEU A 407 -14.53 -7.27 11.83
CA LEU A 407 -13.73 -8.24 12.60
C LEU A 407 -13.45 -9.52 11.80
N VAL A 408 -14.47 -10.07 11.13
CA VAL A 408 -14.29 -11.27 10.30
C VAL A 408 -13.41 -10.98 9.09
N ALA A 409 -13.62 -9.86 8.40
CA ALA A 409 -12.77 -9.46 7.28
C ALA A 409 -11.30 -9.32 7.69
N SER A 410 -11.02 -8.67 8.83
CA SER A 410 -9.68 -8.58 9.41
C SER A 410 -9.11 -9.95 9.78
N GLY A 411 -9.93 -10.84 10.35
CA GLY A 411 -9.55 -12.22 10.65
C GLY A 411 -9.15 -13.04 9.42
N LEU A 412 -9.83 -12.84 8.28
CA LEU A 412 -9.46 -13.48 7.01
C LEU A 412 -8.07 -13.01 6.52
N ILE A 413 -7.82 -11.70 6.59
CA ILE A 413 -6.53 -11.11 6.22
C ILE A 413 -5.43 -11.66 7.11
N VAL A 414 -5.57 -11.55 8.44
CA VAL A 414 -4.54 -11.98 9.40
C VAL A 414 -4.32 -13.48 9.30
N GLY A 415 -5.39 -14.28 9.28
CA GLY A 415 -5.29 -15.73 9.29
C GLY A 415 -4.67 -16.32 8.03
N GLU A 416 -4.85 -15.72 6.86
CA GLU A 416 -4.16 -16.13 5.63
C GLU A 416 -2.72 -15.59 5.59
N SER A 417 -2.49 -14.33 5.95
CA SER A 417 -1.15 -13.72 5.96
C SER A 417 -0.20 -14.41 6.93
N LEU A 418 -0.63 -14.76 8.14
CA LEU A 418 0.19 -15.50 9.11
C LEU A 418 0.61 -16.87 8.55
N PHE A 419 -0.33 -17.59 7.92
CA PHE A 419 -0.01 -18.83 7.25
C PHE A 419 0.95 -18.60 6.05
N GLY A 420 0.75 -17.52 5.29
CA GLY A 420 1.63 -17.15 4.18
C GLY A 420 3.09 -16.94 4.59
N VAL A 421 3.32 -16.32 5.76
CA VAL A 421 4.67 -16.17 6.35
C VAL A 421 5.26 -17.53 6.72
N VAL A 422 4.47 -18.41 7.36
CA VAL A 422 4.91 -19.78 7.68
C VAL A 422 5.26 -20.55 6.41
N LEU A 423 4.40 -20.48 5.38
CA LEU A 423 4.63 -21.14 4.09
C LEU A 423 5.88 -20.61 3.39
N ALA A 424 6.13 -19.30 3.42
CA ALA A 424 7.35 -18.70 2.89
C ALA A 424 8.60 -19.27 3.60
N GLY A 425 8.53 -19.44 4.92
CA GLY A 425 9.54 -20.16 5.71
C GLY A 425 9.82 -21.55 5.16
N ILE A 426 8.77 -22.35 4.98
CA ILE A 426 8.88 -23.72 4.46
C ILE A 426 9.48 -23.73 3.04
N ILE A 427 9.06 -22.83 2.15
CA ILE A 427 9.59 -22.71 0.78
C ILE A 427 11.10 -22.42 0.81
N VAL A 428 11.52 -21.43 1.57
CA VAL A 428 12.94 -21.01 1.62
C VAL A 428 13.82 -22.10 2.23
N PHE A 429 13.41 -22.70 3.36
CA PHE A 429 14.23 -23.74 4.02
C PHE A 429 14.24 -25.08 3.28
N SER A 430 13.18 -25.40 2.52
CA SER A 430 13.14 -26.63 1.72
C SER A 430 13.87 -26.50 0.38
N GLY A 431 14.10 -25.28 -0.11
CA GLY A 431 14.60 -25.03 -1.47
C GLY A 431 13.62 -25.45 -2.57
N ASN A 432 12.37 -25.78 -2.23
CA ASN A 432 11.33 -26.23 -3.15
C ASN A 432 10.20 -25.19 -3.20
N ALA A 433 9.83 -24.76 -4.41
CA ALA A 433 8.74 -23.80 -4.62
C ALA A 433 7.35 -24.36 -4.26
N ALA A 434 7.19 -25.68 -4.20
CA ALA A 434 5.92 -26.34 -3.85
C ALA A 434 6.16 -27.47 -2.81
N PRO A 435 6.61 -27.13 -1.59
CA PRO A 435 7.10 -28.11 -0.63
C PRO A 435 5.99 -28.97 0.00
N LEU A 436 4.75 -28.48 -0.03
CA LEU A 436 3.59 -29.17 0.53
C LEU A 436 2.73 -29.86 -0.54
N ALA A 437 3.12 -29.80 -1.83
CA ALA A 437 2.34 -30.36 -2.92
C ALA A 437 2.12 -31.88 -2.75
N LEU A 438 0.86 -32.30 -2.74
CA LEU A 438 0.46 -33.71 -2.67
C LEU A 438 0.07 -34.28 -4.03
N VAL A 439 -0.25 -33.42 -4.98
CA VAL A 439 -0.72 -33.79 -6.33
C VAL A 439 0.07 -33.03 -7.40
N GLY A 440 0.23 -33.66 -8.56
CA GLY A 440 0.90 -33.08 -9.73
C GLY A 440 -0.01 -32.17 -10.57
N ASP A 441 0.56 -31.56 -11.61
CA ASP A 441 -0.14 -30.57 -12.45
C ASP A 441 -1.34 -31.14 -13.22
N SER A 442 -1.38 -32.46 -13.45
CA SER A 442 -2.53 -33.14 -14.07
C SER A 442 -3.82 -33.06 -13.25
N PHE A 443 -3.71 -32.80 -11.94
CA PHE A 443 -4.87 -32.62 -11.05
C PHE A 443 -5.48 -31.20 -11.11
N ALA A 444 -4.83 -30.26 -11.81
CA ALA A 444 -5.25 -28.86 -11.84
C ALA A 444 -6.73 -28.62 -12.24
N PRO A 445 -7.31 -29.31 -13.24
CA PRO A 445 -8.72 -29.12 -13.58
C PRO A 445 -9.67 -29.49 -12.43
N VAL A 446 -9.35 -30.55 -11.70
CA VAL A 446 -10.13 -31.00 -10.53
C VAL A 446 -9.92 -30.02 -9.36
N ALA A 447 -8.68 -29.61 -9.12
CA ALA A 447 -8.35 -28.61 -8.10
C ALA A 447 -9.07 -27.28 -8.32
N ASN A 448 -9.24 -26.85 -9.58
CA ASN A 448 -10.00 -25.66 -9.95
C ASN A 448 -11.46 -25.78 -9.51
N VAL A 449 -12.13 -26.88 -9.84
CA VAL A 449 -13.54 -27.10 -9.51
C VAL A 449 -13.74 -27.21 -8.00
N ILE A 450 -12.98 -28.08 -7.33
CA ILE A 450 -13.14 -28.32 -5.89
C ILE A 450 -12.78 -27.06 -5.09
N GLY A 451 -11.66 -26.41 -5.45
CA GLY A 451 -11.22 -25.18 -4.80
C GLY A 451 -12.25 -24.05 -4.92
N THR A 452 -12.86 -23.89 -6.11
CA THR A 452 -13.91 -22.89 -6.33
C THR A 452 -15.16 -23.17 -5.48
N ILE A 453 -15.63 -24.42 -5.46
CA ILE A 453 -16.80 -24.80 -4.66
C ILE A 453 -16.54 -24.52 -3.18
N PHE A 454 -15.40 -24.96 -2.65
CA PHE A 454 -15.04 -24.72 -1.25
C PHE A 454 -14.89 -23.24 -0.93
N PHE A 455 -14.33 -22.45 -1.85
CA PHE A 455 -14.20 -21.01 -1.68
C PHE A 455 -15.57 -20.33 -1.56
N ILE A 456 -16.51 -20.66 -2.44
CA ILE A 456 -17.89 -20.14 -2.40
C ILE A 456 -18.59 -20.57 -1.11
N VAL A 457 -18.46 -21.85 -0.72
CA VAL A 457 -19.05 -22.37 0.52
C VAL A 457 -18.44 -21.72 1.75
N ALA A 458 -17.12 -21.49 1.78
CA ALA A 458 -16.44 -20.83 2.88
C ALA A 458 -16.94 -19.38 3.05
N ILE A 459 -16.99 -18.61 1.96
CA ILE A 459 -17.53 -17.24 1.98
C ILE A 459 -18.99 -17.22 2.44
N GLY A 460 -19.83 -18.09 1.87
CA GLY A 460 -21.25 -18.18 2.24
C GLY A 460 -21.45 -18.61 3.69
N GLY A 461 -20.64 -19.55 4.17
CA GLY A 461 -20.63 -20.04 5.54
C GLY A 461 -20.21 -18.95 6.53
N LEU A 462 -19.15 -18.19 6.22
CA LEU A 462 -18.70 -17.05 7.01
C LEU A 462 -19.76 -15.96 7.07
N PHE A 463 -20.40 -15.64 5.94
CA PHE A 463 -21.49 -14.67 5.92
C PHE A 463 -22.67 -15.10 6.80
N ARG A 464 -23.06 -16.38 6.74
CA ARG A 464 -24.10 -16.95 7.61
C ARG A 464 -23.69 -16.93 9.09
N LEU A 465 -22.43 -17.25 9.39
CA LEU A 465 -21.89 -17.21 10.74
C LEU A 465 -21.94 -15.79 11.30
N CYS A 466 -21.46 -14.78 10.55
CA CYS A 466 -21.53 -13.37 10.93
C CYS A 466 -22.96 -12.95 11.27
N ARG A 467 -23.92 -13.31 10.40
CA ARG A 467 -25.34 -12.99 10.63
C ARG A 467 -25.87 -13.64 11.90
N THR A 468 -25.53 -14.90 12.13
CA THR A 468 -25.99 -15.65 13.30
C THR A 468 -25.41 -15.06 14.59
N LEU A 469 -24.12 -14.71 14.59
CA LEU A 469 -23.45 -14.08 15.73
C LEU A 469 -24.00 -12.68 16.02
N ALA A 470 -24.23 -11.88 14.98
CA ALA A 470 -24.81 -10.55 15.10
C ALA A 470 -26.22 -10.54 15.70
N LEU A 471 -27.00 -11.60 15.45
CA LEU A 471 -28.34 -11.77 16.01
C LEU A 471 -28.36 -12.44 17.39
N SER A 472 -27.24 -13.02 17.84
CA SER A 472 -27.22 -13.80 19.08
C SER A 472 -27.26 -12.88 20.32
N PRO A 473 -28.10 -13.20 21.32
CA PRO A 473 -28.17 -12.42 22.57
C PRO A 473 -26.98 -12.66 23.50
N ARG A 474 -26.25 -13.78 23.34
CA ARG A 474 -25.11 -14.17 24.21
C ARG A 474 -23.92 -13.22 24.19
N TRP A 475 -23.89 -12.31 23.23
CA TRP A 475 -22.79 -11.38 23.05
C TRP A 475 -23.23 -9.93 23.25
N ARG A 476 -24.50 -9.66 23.61
CA ARG A 476 -24.97 -8.34 24.08
C ARG A 476 -24.37 -8.05 25.44
#